data_AF-A0AAJ6Z8R9-F1
#
_entry.id   AF-A0AAJ6Z8R9-F1
#
_cell.length_a   1.000
_cell.length_b   1.000
_cell.length_c   1.000
_cell.angle_alpha   90.00
_cell.angle_beta   90.00
_cell.angle_gamma   90.00
#
_symmetry.space_group_name_H-M   'P 1'
#
loop_
_entity.id
_entity.type
_entity.pdbx_description
1 polymer ?
#
loop_
_entity_poly.entity_id
_entity_poly.type
_entity_poly.pdbx_seq_one_letter_code
_entity_poly.pdbx_strand_id
1 'polypeptide(L)'
;MLKECASELTNQSMVAQLENRLDTAMKKFNAANSDNYTMRLQIDCLLRDRQFFNTMWRKQLRRLMAGKAQLLELVEQAIGAHELREESCARLHALREQAAQQYRKHCLEVRELQRQLEHSVKLEQFLRTKGTVRLTAADARAEARRQHRSELEAHAYNNHLNILDAIKEFTGEQELCRLRQEFTRREEENYALFNYVNELHAELTALADSVNQLNDAIDDEKAKHEARMYKQQDSVEALRGELAQLRAARERAQLHCATSEHALDTLLRRVRELAQSCECESLPLLKLVGGALDASASSARLYLTSLEHRLRETVDLIKMDEVNPLQLNLVAMISEMYTSVCPSVRQVLQRHAEAKARTPPPARRARRAPHSPRPPRAMLAHA
;
A
#
# COMPACT_ATOMS: atom_id res chain seq x y z
N MET A 1 -55.08 3.17 78.65
CA MET A 1 -54.45 4.44 79.08
C MET A 1 -52.91 4.40 79.07
N LEU A 2 -52.20 3.85 80.07
CA LEU A 2 -50.71 3.91 80.08
C LEU A 2 -50.02 3.08 78.97
N LYS A 3 -50.57 1.92 78.59
CA LYS A 3 -50.03 1.09 77.49
C LYS A 3 -50.27 1.70 76.09
N GLU A 4 -51.40 2.36 75.88
CA GLU A 4 -51.72 3.04 74.61
C GLU A 4 -50.83 4.27 74.41
N CYS A 5 -50.65 5.07 75.46
CA CYS A 5 -49.75 6.24 75.44
C CYS A 5 -48.29 5.83 75.17
N ALA A 6 -47.83 4.69 75.73
CA ALA A 6 -46.52 4.13 75.42
C ALA A 6 -46.39 3.65 73.97
N SER A 7 -47.43 3.00 73.43
CA SER A 7 -47.45 2.53 72.04
C SER A 7 -47.47 3.69 71.02
N GLU A 8 -48.17 4.78 71.33
CA GLU A 8 -48.21 5.99 70.51
C GLU A 8 -46.85 6.70 70.53
N LEU A 9 -46.18 6.80 71.68
CA LEU A 9 -44.81 7.31 71.78
C LEU A 9 -43.82 6.47 70.95
N THR A 10 -43.94 5.14 70.98
CA THR A 10 -43.07 4.27 70.17
C THR A 10 -43.32 4.41 68.67
N ASN A 11 -44.58 4.62 68.26
CA ASN A 11 -44.93 4.84 66.85
C ASN A 11 -44.42 6.20 66.35
N GLN A 12 -44.55 7.26 67.16
CA GLN A 12 -44.01 8.59 66.83
C GLN A 12 -42.48 8.57 66.71
N SER A 13 -41.79 7.84 67.60
CA SER A 13 -40.34 7.62 67.50
C SER A 13 -39.94 6.86 66.22
N MET A 14 -40.69 5.83 65.86
CA MET A 14 -40.45 5.05 64.63
C MET A 14 -40.68 5.89 63.36
N VAL A 15 -41.73 6.71 63.33
CA VAL A 15 -41.97 7.66 62.23
C VAL A 15 -40.82 8.65 62.12
N ALA A 16 -40.38 9.26 63.22
CA ALA A 16 -39.24 10.18 63.22
C ALA A 16 -37.93 9.51 62.74
N GLN A 17 -37.69 8.24 63.08
CA GLN A 17 -36.54 7.49 62.57
C GLN A 17 -36.63 7.23 61.06
N LEU A 18 -37.81 6.90 60.55
CA LEU A 18 -38.03 6.68 59.12
C LEU A 18 -37.91 7.99 58.33
N GLU A 19 -38.44 9.10 58.85
CA GLU A 19 -38.26 10.44 58.30
C GLU A 19 -36.79 10.83 58.23
N ASN A 20 -36.02 10.62 59.32
CA ASN A 20 -34.58 10.88 59.32
C ASN A 20 -33.81 10.01 58.31
N ARG A 21 -34.20 8.75 58.14
CA ARG A 21 -33.60 7.86 57.12
C ARG A 21 -33.95 8.32 55.71
N LEU A 22 -35.18 8.75 55.47
CA LEU A 22 -35.63 9.31 54.20
C LEU A 22 -34.87 10.59 53.86
N ASP A 23 -34.76 11.52 54.80
CA ASP A 23 -34.00 12.76 54.64
C ASP A 23 -32.52 12.50 54.32
N THR A 24 -31.92 11.52 55.01
CA THR A 24 -30.54 11.11 54.74
C THR A 24 -30.39 10.52 53.34
N ALA A 25 -31.36 9.71 52.90
CA ALA A 25 -31.38 9.15 51.55
C ALA A 25 -31.58 10.23 50.48
N MET A 26 -32.49 11.18 50.71
CA MET A 26 -32.71 12.34 49.83
C MET A 26 -31.46 13.21 49.71
N LYS A 27 -30.78 13.52 50.81
CA LYS A 27 -29.51 14.27 50.78
C LYS A 27 -28.43 13.55 49.97
N LYS A 28 -28.28 12.24 50.14
CA LYS A 28 -27.34 11.42 49.36
C LYS A 28 -27.71 11.38 47.87
N PHE A 29 -29.00 11.24 47.56
CA PHE A 29 -29.48 11.26 46.19
C PHE A 29 -29.23 12.63 45.52
N ASN A 30 -29.54 13.72 46.20
CA ASN A 30 -29.31 15.07 45.71
C ASN A 30 -27.82 15.37 45.51
N ALA A 31 -26.95 14.89 46.42
CA ALA A 31 -25.50 14.99 46.26
C ALA A 31 -25.02 14.22 45.01
N ALA A 32 -25.43 12.95 44.86
CA ALA A 32 -25.09 12.14 43.69
C ALA A 32 -25.63 12.75 42.39
N ASN A 33 -26.81 13.38 42.41
CA ASN A 33 -27.38 14.06 41.25
C ASN A 33 -26.62 15.34 40.88
N SER A 34 -26.18 16.12 41.88
CA SER A 34 -25.30 17.27 41.69
C SER A 34 -23.96 16.84 41.08
N ASP A 35 -23.35 15.76 41.60
CA ASP A 35 -22.13 15.20 41.06
C ASP A 35 -22.34 14.71 39.62
N ASN A 36 -23.46 14.03 39.33
CA ASN A 36 -23.80 13.60 37.97
C ASN A 36 -23.93 14.80 37.01
N TYR A 37 -24.56 15.88 37.45
CA TYR A 37 -24.69 17.10 36.67
C TYR A 37 -23.32 17.72 36.34
N THR A 38 -22.42 17.82 37.33
CA THR A 38 -21.06 18.34 37.09
C THR A 38 -20.26 17.47 36.14
N MET A 39 -20.35 16.14 36.25
CA MET A 39 -19.69 15.20 35.34
C MET A 39 -20.21 15.35 33.90
N ARG A 40 -21.53 15.53 33.70
CA ARG A 40 -22.10 15.80 32.37
C ARG A 40 -21.53 17.09 31.77
N LEU A 41 -21.42 18.14 32.59
CA LEU A 41 -20.90 19.43 32.15
C LEU A 41 -19.41 19.32 31.75
N GLN A 42 -18.62 18.54 32.50
CA GLN A 42 -17.23 18.23 32.15
C GLN A 42 -17.14 17.43 30.85
N ILE A 43 -18.00 16.44 30.65
CA ILE A 43 -18.06 15.68 29.39
C ILE A 43 -18.35 16.63 28.21
N ASP A 44 -19.32 17.53 28.36
CA ASP A 44 -19.67 18.50 27.31
C ASP A 44 -18.51 19.45 27.00
N CYS A 45 -17.79 19.94 28.02
CA CYS A 45 -16.57 20.74 27.83
C CYS A 45 -15.50 19.97 27.05
N LEU A 46 -15.20 18.73 27.44
CA LEU A 46 -14.22 17.88 26.77
C LEU A 46 -14.61 17.56 25.32
N LEU A 47 -15.89 17.39 25.04
CA LEU A 47 -16.40 17.18 23.68
C LEU A 47 -16.19 18.42 22.80
N ARG A 48 -16.46 19.61 23.34
CA ARG A 48 -16.20 20.88 22.64
C ARG A 48 -14.71 21.09 22.38
N ASP A 49 -13.86 20.83 23.37
CA ASP A 49 -12.42 20.92 23.21
C ASP A 49 -11.92 19.95 22.13
N ARG A 50 -12.38 18.70 22.17
CA ARG A 50 -12.06 17.72 21.13
C ARG A 50 -12.49 18.19 19.74
N GLN A 51 -13.67 18.80 19.61
CA GLN A 51 -14.14 19.35 18.34
C GLN A 51 -13.26 20.51 17.86
N PHE A 52 -12.87 21.42 18.77
CA PHE A 52 -11.94 22.50 18.48
C PHE A 52 -10.57 21.98 18.03
N PHE A 53 -9.99 21.03 18.77
CA PHE A 53 -8.72 20.39 18.44
C PHE A 53 -8.78 19.70 17.07
N ASN A 54 -9.82 18.94 16.79
CA ASN A 54 -9.98 18.30 15.48
C ASN A 54 -10.07 19.32 14.34
N THR A 55 -10.73 20.45 14.57
CA THR A 55 -10.84 21.53 13.57
C THR A 55 -9.49 22.16 13.30
N MET A 56 -8.72 22.47 14.35
CA MET A 56 -7.37 23.01 14.22
C MET A 56 -6.41 22.01 13.58
N TRP A 57 -6.47 20.74 13.98
CA TRP A 57 -5.68 19.66 13.38
C TRP A 57 -5.93 19.55 11.87
N ARG A 58 -7.19 19.50 11.44
CA ARG A 58 -7.55 19.49 10.01
C ARG A 58 -7.06 20.73 9.28
N LYS A 59 -7.08 21.90 9.92
CA LYS A 59 -6.53 23.14 9.33
C LYS A 59 -5.02 23.06 9.13
N GLN A 60 -4.28 22.58 10.14
CA GLN A 60 -2.83 22.43 10.03
C GLN A 60 -2.44 21.35 9.02
N LEU A 61 -3.17 20.22 8.99
CA LEU A 61 -2.95 19.18 7.99
C LEU A 61 -3.13 19.72 6.57
N ARG A 62 -4.17 20.53 6.32
CA ARG A 62 -4.38 21.18 5.01
C ARG A 62 -3.22 22.11 4.65
N ARG A 63 -2.73 22.92 5.59
CA ARG A 63 -1.56 23.80 5.36
C ARG A 63 -0.30 23.01 5.04
N LEU A 64 -0.06 21.92 5.75
CA LEU A 64 1.07 21.04 5.49
C LEU A 64 1.00 20.42 4.10
N MET A 65 -0.18 19.91 3.71
CA MET A 65 -0.38 19.34 2.37
C MET A 65 -0.21 20.38 1.26
N ALA A 66 -0.71 21.61 1.46
CA ALA A 66 -0.51 22.71 0.51
C ALA A 66 0.98 23.08 0.38
N GLY A 67 1.71 23.19 1.50
CA GLY A 67 3.15 23.46 1.47
C GLY A 67 3.95 22.34 0.79
N LYS A 68 3.57 21.07 0.99
CA LYS A 68 4.17 19.94 0.28
C LYS A 68 3.93 20.03 -1.23
N ALA A 69 2.72 20.39 -1.66
CA ALA A 69 2.41 20.55 -3.08
C ALA A 69 3.25 21.66 -3.72
N GLN A 70 3.37 22.81 -3.06
CA GLN A 70 4.24 23.91 -3.51
C GLN A 70 5.72 23.51 -3.59
N LEU A 71 6.20 22.73 -2.62
CA LEU A 71 7.57 22.23 -2.63
C LEU A 71 7.82 21.27 -3.81
N LEU A 72 6.87 20.40 -4.12
CA LEU A 72 6.97 19.51 -5.28
C LEU A 72 6.98 20.31 -6.60
N GLU A 73 6.09 21.30 -6.73
CA GLU A 73 6.05 22.19 -7.91
C GLU A 73 7.37 22.95 -8.10
N LEU A 74 7.96 23.47 -7.02
CA LEU A 74 9.27 24.13 -7.08
C LEU A 74 10.40 23.18 -7.50
N VAL A 75 10.36 21.92 -7.05
CA VAL A 75 11.33 20.90 -7.44
C VAL A 75 11.17 20.58 -8.93
N GLU A 76 9.95 20.40 -9.42
CA GLU A 76 9.68 20.17 -10.85
C GLU A 76 10.18 21.34 -11.71
N GLN A 77 9.92 22.59 -11.29
CA GLN A 77 10.44 23.78 -11.96
C GLN A 77 11.98 23.83 -11.95
N ALA A 78 12.61 23.47 -10.83
CA ALA A 78 14.07 23.44 -10.72
C ALA A 78 14.70 22.36 -11.62
N ILE A 79 14.08 21.18 -11.71
CA ILE A 79 14.51 20.11 -12.62
C ILE A 79 14.40 20.58 -14.07
N GLY A 80 13.25 21.13 -14.47
CA GLY A 80 13.06 21.61 -15.85
C GLY A 80 14.03 22.74 -16.22
N ALA A 81 14.34 23.66 -15.29
CA ALA A 81 15.35 24.69 -15.51
C ALA A 81 16.77 24.11 -15.65
N HIS A 82 17.08 23.05 -14.90
CA HIS A 82 18.36 22.35 -14.99
C HIS A 82 18.52 21.63 -16.35
N GLU A 83 17.50 20.90 -16.79
CA GLU A 83 17.49 20.22 -18.09
C GLU A 83 17.68 21.22 -19.25
N LEU A 84 16.93 22.33 -19.24
CA LEU A 84 17.06 23.37 -20.26
C LEU A 84 18.48 24.00 -20.29
N ARG A 85 19.08 24.19 -19.12
CA ARG A 85 20.46 24.68 -19.01
C ARG A 85 21.44 23.66 -19.60
N GLU A 86 21.28 22.38 -19.30
CA GLU A 86 22.13 21.30 -19.81
C GLU A 86 22.06 21.18 -21.32
N GLU A 87 20.85 21.22 -21.90
CA GLU A 87 20.65 21.25 -23.35
C GLU A 87 21.32 22.47 -24.01
N SER A 88 21.21 23.64 -23.38
CA SER A 88 21.81 24.87 -23.88
C SER A 88 23.33 24.83 -23.80
N CYS A 89 23.89 24.27 -22.72
CA CYS A 89 25.32 24.01 -22.60
C CYS A 89 25.80 23.02 -23.66
N ALA A 90 25.09 21.91 -23.88
CA ALA A 90 25.42 20.92 -24.89
C ALA A 90 25.43 21.53 -26.31
N ARG A 91 24.40 22.32 -26.66
CA ARG A 91 24.35 23.06 -27.93
C ARG A 91 25.54 24.01 -28.09
N LEU A 92 25.86 24.75 -27.04
CA LEU A 92 26.99 25.69 -27.05
C LEU A 92 28.34 24.96 -27.20
N HIS A 93 28.50 23.80 -26.56
CA HIS A 93 29.69 22.96 -26.74
C HIS A 93 29.81 22.45 -28.18
N ALA A 94 28.73 21.93 -28.77
CA ALA A 94 28.72 21.48 -30.16
C ALA A 94 29.09 22.61 -31.13
N LEU A 95 28.54 23.81 -30.95
CA LEU A 95 28.87 24.98 -31.77
C LEU A 95 30.34 25.38 -31.63
N ARG A 96 30.90 25.34 -30.42
CA ARG A 96 32.33 25.62 -30.18
C ARG A 96 33.23 24.59 -30.89
N GLU A 97 32.88 23.31 -30.83
CA GLU A 97 33.62 22.25 -31.52
C GLU A 97 33.55 22.40 -33.03
N GLN A 98 32.37 22.67 -33.58
CA GLN A 98 32.19 22.94 -35.01
C GLN A 98 33.02 24.15 -35.46
N ALA A 99 32.99 25.25 -34.72
CA ALA A 99 33.79 26.44 -35.01
C ALA A 99 35.31 26.13 -34.98
N ALA A 100 35.77 25.35 -34.00
CA ALA A 100 37.16 24.92 -33.92
C ALA A 100 37.57 24.01 -35.09
N GLN A 101 36.68 23.11 -35.52
CA GLN A 101 36.90 22.25 -36.68
C GLN A 101 36.95 23.07 -37.98
N GLN A 102 36.01 23.99 -38.17
CA GLN A 102 35.98 24.89 -39.33
C GLN A 102 37.24 25.76 -39.40
N TYR A 103 37.68 26.31 -38.26
CA TYR A 103 38.92 27.06 -38.18
C TYR A 103 40.14 26.22 -38.60
N ARG A 104 40.24 24.96 -38.12
CA ARG A 104 41.31 24.04 -38.52
C ARG A 104 41.28 23.76 -40.02
N LYS A 105 40.09 23.50 -40.60
CA LYS A 105 39.92 23.27 -42.05
C LYS A 105 40.36 24.49 -42.85
N HIS A 106 39.88 25.67 -42.48
CA HIS A 106 40.26 26.93 -43.10
C HIS A 106 41.79 27.17 -43.04
N CYS A 107 42.45 26.91 -41.90
CA CYS A 107 43.90 27.02 -41.82
C CYS A 107 44.64 26.05 -42.76
N LEU A 108 44.13 24.83 -42.95
CA LEU A 108 44.72 23.86 -43.88
C LEU A 108 44.52 24.30 -45.34
N GLU A 109 43.33 24.78 -45.69
CA GLU A 109 43.01 25.32 -47.01
C GLU A 109 43.92 26.51 -47.36
N VAL A 110 44.05 27.48 -46.44
CA VAL A 110 44.94 28.63 -46.63
C VAL A 110 46.40 28.21 -46.82
N ARG A 111 46.89 27.23 -46.04
CA ARG A 111 48.25 26.71 -46.19
C ARG A 111 48.46 26.04 -47.55
N GLU A 112 47.48 25.29 -48.04
CA GLU A 112 47.57 24.63 -49.33
C GLU A 112 47.53 25.64 -50.49
N LEU A 113 46.66 26.64 -50.41
CA LEU A 113 46.63 27.75 -51.36
C LEU A 113 47.96 28.54 -51.35
N GLN A 114 48.56 28.75 -50.19
CA GLN A 114 49.89 29.37 -50.09
C GLN A 114 50.97 28.53 -50.77
N ARG A 115 50.97 27.21 -50.59
CA ARG A 115 51.92 26.30 -51.27
C ARG A 115 51.75 26.34 -52.79
N GLN A 116 50.50 26.34 -53.27
CA GLN A 116 50.20 26.44 -54.70
C GLN A 116 50.69 27.77 -55.28
N LEU A 117 50.46 28.87 -54.55
CA LEU A 117 50.94 30.20 -54.94
C LEU A 117 52.48 30.27 -54.94
N GLU A 118 53.15 29.74 -53.93
CA GLU A 118 54.61 29.68 -53.91
C GLU A 118 55.15 28.87 -55.09
N HIS A 119 54.51 27.74 -55.41
CA HIS A 119 54.89 26.92 -56.56
C HIS A 119 54.73 27.71 -57.87
N SER A 120 53.60 28.40 -58.07
CA SER A 120 53.38 29.21 -59.27
C SER A 120 54.36 30.37 -59.37
N VAL A 121 54.68 31.05 -58.26
CA VAL A 121 55.67 32.14 -58.22
C VAL A 121 57.08 31.62 -58.52
N LYS A 122 57.49 30.49 -57.92
CA LYS A 122 58.79 29.85 -58.22
C LYS A 122 58.87 29.45 -59.69
N LEU A 123 57.79 28.91 -60.26
CA LEU A 123 57.70 28.57 -61.67
C LEU A 123 57.81 29.82 -62.57
N GLU A 124 57.09 30.89 -62.24
CA GLU A 124 57.17 32.16 -62.96
C GLU A 124 58.59 32.74 -62.92
N GLN A 125 59.23 32.77 -61.75
CA GLN A 125 60.61 33.22 -61.58
C GLN A 125 61.59 32.36 -62.37
N PHE A 126 61.42 31.04 -62.36
CA PHE A 126 62.21 30.12 -63.17
C PHE A 126 62.05 30.41 -64.67
N LEU A 127 60.81 30.58 -65.13
CA LEU A 127 60.51 30.93 -66.53
C LEU A 127 61.04 32.31 -66.91
N ARG A 128 61.00 33.30 -66.01
CA ARG A 128 61.55 34.64 -66.23
C ARG A 128 63.07 34.61 -66.32
N THR A 129 63.73 33.86 -65.46
CA THR A 129 65.21 33.71 -65.43
C THR A 129 65.73 32.89 -66.62
N LYS A 130 64.99 31.86 -67.07
CA LYS A 130 65.26 31.16 -68.33
C LYS A 130 64.82 31.95 -69.56
N GLY A 131 63.84 32.84 -69.40
CA GLY A 131 63.25 33.69 -70.42
C GLY A 131 64.13 34.89 -70.77
N THR A 132 64.86 35.47 -69.81
CA THR A 132 65.79 36.58 -70.05
C THR A 132 66.94 36.23 -71.00
N VAL A 133 67.44 34.99 -70.97
CA VAL A 133 68.44 34.47 -71.93
C VAL A 133 67.82 34.15 -73.30
N ARG A 134 66.49 34.06 -73.38
CA ARG A 134 65.75 33.73 -74.61
C ARG A 134 65.03 34.93 -75.23
N LEU A 135 65.16 36.15 -74.70
CA LEU A 135 64.46 37.33 -75.21
C LEU A 135 64.85 37.69 -76.65
N THR A 136 66.05 37.34 -77.13
CA THR A 136 66.41 37.47 -78.56
C THR A 136 65.79 36.40 -79.47
N ALA A 137 65.14 35.37 -78.89
CA ALA A 137 64.49 34.26 -79.60
C ALA A 137 63.03 34.03 -79.17
N ALA A 138 62.45 34.92 -78.34
CA ALA A 138 61.13 34.77 -77.74
C ALA A 138 60.00 35.34 -78.60
N ASP A 139 60.29 36.32 -79.45
CA ASP A 139 59.29 36.93 -80.34
C ASP A 139 58.79 35.91 -81.39
N ALA A 140 59.67 35.03 -81.89
CA ALA A 140 59.29 33.94 -82.79
C ALA A 140 58.51 32.79 -82.09
N ARG A 141 58.66 32.62 -80.77
CA ARG A 141 57.96 31.56 -79.99
C ARG A 141 56.61 32.02 -79.44
N ALA A 142 56.41 33.32 -79.27
CA ALA A 142 55.12 33.89 -78.86
C ALA A 142 54.06 33.65 -79.96
N GLU A 143 54.44 33.72 -81.23
CA GLU A 143 53.58 33.40 -82.38
C GLU A 143 53.27 31.90 -82.47
N ALA A 144 54.27 31.03 -82.30
CA ALA A 144 54.05 29.57 -82.26
C ALA A 144 53.15 29.12 -81.09
N ARG A 145 53.18 29.82 -79.93
CA ARG A 145 52.26 29.54 -78.80
C ARG A 145 50.84 30.05 -79.03
N ARG A 146 50.62 31.04 -79.90
CA ARG A 146 49.28 31.43 -80.34
C ARG A 146 48.73 30.39 -81.31
N GLN A 147 49.56 29.91 -82.23
CA GLN A 147 49.22 28.83 -83.16
C GLN A 147 48.89 27.53 -82.42
N HIS A 148 49.70 27.10 -81.46
CA HIS A 148 49.43 25.87 -80.69
C HIS A 148 48.15 25.95 -79.83
N ARG A 149 47.84 27.13 -79.27
CA ARG A 149 46.56 27.34 -78.58
C ARG A 149 45.38 27.25 -79.55
N SER A 150 45.51 27.87 -80.72
CA SER A 150 44.53 27.76 -81.80
C SER A 150 44.38 26.31 -82.29
N GLU A 151 45.45 25.51 -82.30
CA GLU A 151 45.41 24.09 -82.66
C GLU A 151 44.71 23.23 -81.60
N LEU A 152 44.94 23.50 -80.31
CA LEU A 152 44.24 22.82 -79.21
C LEU A 152 42.75 23.18 -79.18
N GLU A 153 42.42 24.44 -79.43
CA GLU A 153 41.04 24.90 -79.59
C GLU A 153 40.39 24.27 -80.82
N ALA A 154 41.11 24.17 -81.94
CA ALA A 154 40.65 23.47 -83.14
C ALA A 154 40.47 21.97 -82.90
N HIS A 155 41.34 21.34 -82.11
CA HIS A 155 41.21 19.92 -81.76
C HIS A 155 40.03 19.68 -80.82
N ALA A 156 39.81 20.55 -79.82
CA ALA A 156 38.63 20.48 -78.97
C ALA A 156 37.35 20.70 -79.78
N TYR A 157 37.35 21.66 -80.70
CA TYR A 157 36.26 21.91 -81.62
C TYR A 157 35.95 20.71 -82.51
N ASN A 158 36.98 20.11 -83.12
CA ASN A 158 36.84 18.89 -83.93
C ASN A 158 36.33 17.71 -83.10
N ASN A 159 36.79 17.56 -81.84
CA ASN A 159 36.24 16.54 -80.94
C ASN A 159 34.76 16.78 -80.63
N HIS A 160 34.35 18.02 -80.36
CA HIS A 160 32.95 18.36 -80.14
C HIS A 160 32.10 18.11 -81.38
N LEU A 161 32.61 18.41 -82.59
CA LEU A 161 31.95 18.05 -83.83
C LEU A 161 31.79 16.54 -84.01
N ASN A 162 32.85 15.77 -83.76
CA ASN A 162 32.81 14.31 -83.84
C ASN A 162 31.79 13.70 -82.87
N ILE A 163 31.70 14.24 -81.63
CA ILE A 163 30.69 13.81 -80.65
C ILE A 163 29.28 14.18 -81.12
N LEU A 164 29.09 15.38 -81.66
CA LEU A 164 27.79 15.81 -82.20
C LEU A 164 27.36 14.95 -83.38
N ASP A 165 28.27 14.57 -84.26
CA ASP A 165 27.97 13.71 -85.40
C ASP A 165 27.65 12.28 -84.95
N ALA A 166 28.36 11.74 -83.95
CA ALA A 166 28.01 10.47 -83.33
C ALA A 166 26.61 10.49 -82.68
N ILE A 167 26.22 11.62 -82.05
CA ILE A 167 24.88 11.78 -81.47
C ILE A 167 23.82 11.87 -82.58
N LYS A 168 24.08 12.58 -83.68
CA LYS A 168 23.15 12.64 -84.83
C LYS A 168 22.97 11.26 -85.48
N GLU A 169 24.04 10.48 -85.62
CA GLU A 169 23.98 9.11 -86.13
C GLU A 169 23.16 8.20 -85.22
N PHE A 170 23.32 8.32 -83.90
CA PHE A 170 22.58 7.51 -82.93
C PHE A 170 21.10 7.89 -82.85
N THR A 171 20.77 9.18 -82.94
CA THR A 171 19.40 9.69 -82.82
C THR A 171 18.63 9.71 -84.14
N GLY A 172 19.33 9.64 -85.28
CA GLY A 172 18.72 9.70 -86.62
C GLY A 172 18.26 11.10 -87.05
N GLU A 173 18.41 12.11 -86.19
CA GLU A 173 17.97 13.49 -86.42
C GLU A 173 19.13 14.38 -86.89
N GLN A 174 19.01 14.98 -88.07
CA GLN A 174 20.07 15.80 -88.67
C GLN A 174 19.98 17.29 -88.27
N GLU A 175 18.81 17.76 -87.82
CA GLU A 175 18.60 19.14 -87.39
C GLU A 175 18.93 19.33 -85.88
N LEU A 176 20.03 20.03 -85.60
CA LEU A 176 20.51 20.33 -84.25
C LEU A 176 19.44 20.99 -83.36
N CYS A 177 18.57 21.82 -83.93
CA CYS A 177 17.49 22.48 -83.18
C CYS A 177 16.41 21.51 -82.71
N ARG A 178 16.04 20.53 -83.54
CA ARG A 178 15.07 19.49 -83.17
C ARG A 178 15.65 18.55 -82.13
N LEU A 179 16.90 18.11 -82.33
CA LEU A 179 17.63 17.26 -81.40
C LEU A 179 17.70 17.90 -79.99
N ARG A 180 18.01 19.20 -79.92
CA ARG A 180 18.05 19.93 -78.66
C ARG A 180 16.67 19.98 -77.98
N GLN A 181 15.62 20.30 -78.73
CA GLN A 181 14.25 20.35 -78.19
C GLN A 181 13.80 18.98 -77.68
N GLU A 182 14.10 17.91 -78.40
CA GLU A 182 13.72 16.57 -78.00
C GLU A 182 14.53 16.06 -76.80
N PHE A 183 15.82 16.44 -76.71
CA PHE A 183 16.65 16.20 -75.54
C PHE A 183 16.12 16.94 -74.31
N THR A 184 15.84 18.24 -74.42
CA THR A 184 15.26 19.03 -73.32
C THR A 184 13.91 18.46 -72.90
N ARG A 185 13.04 18.07 -73.84
CA ARG A 185 11.77 17.41 -73.51
C ARG A 185 11.98 16.09 -72.74
N ARG A 186 12.90 15.23 -73.20
CA ARG A 186 13.20 13.97 -72.50
C ARG A 186 13.88 14.18 -71.15
N GLU A 187 14.69 15.23 -70.99
CA GLU A 187 15.25 15.62 -69.70
C GLU A 187 14.16 16.10 -68.75
N GLU A 188 13.23 16.92 -69.21
CA GLU A 188 12.09 17.38 -68.42
C GLU A 188 11.19 16.21 -68.00
N GLU A 189 10.90 15.28 -68.92
CA GLU A 189 10.15 14.04 -68.63
C GLU A 189 10.89 13.17 -67.60
N ASN A 190 12.19 12.95 -67.78
CA ASN A 190 13.00 12.19 -66.81
C ASN A 190 13.10 12.89 -65.46
N TYR A 191 13.21 14.22 -65.45
CA TYR A 191 13.25 14.99 -64.22
C TYR A 191 11.92 14.90 -63.46
N ALA A 192 10.79 14.98 -64.17
CA ALA A 192 9.46 14.77 -63.58
C ALA A 192 9.30 13.35 -63.02
N LEU A 193 9.75 12.32 -63.76
CA LEU A 193 9.73 10.93 -63.28
C LEU A 193 10.62 10.73 -62.06
N PHE A 194 11.82 11.33 -62.05
CA PHE A 194 12.73 11.25 -60.91
C PHE A 194 12.11 11.89 -59.66
N ASN A 195 11.49 13.07 -59.81
CA ASN A 195 10.79 13.71 -58.69
C ASN A 195 9.63 12.86 -58.19
N TYR A 196 8.83 12.28 -59.09
CA TYR A 196 7.74 11.38 -58.71
C TYR A 196 8.23 10.14 -57.93
N VAL A 197 9.33 9.53 -58.37
CA VAL A 197 9.94 8.40 -57.66
C VAL A 197 10.44 8.82 -56.27
N ASN A 198 11.01 10.02 -56.14
CA ASN A 198 11.46 10.54 -54.85
C ASN A 198 10.29 10.84 -53.91
N GLU A 199 9.20 11.40 -54.42
CA GLU A 199 7.97 11.63 -53.65
C GLU A 199 7.36 10.31 -53.17
N LEU A 200 7.22 9.32 -54.05
CA LEU A 200 6.77 7.97 -53.67
C LEU A 200 7.70 7.33 -52.64
N HIS A 201 9.01 7.51 -52.78
CA HIS A 201 9.96 6.99 -51.80
C HIS A 201 9.79 7.65 -50.44
N ALA A 202 9.60 8.98 -50.41
CA ALA A 202 9.31 9.73 -49.19
C ALA A 202 8.00 9.25 -48.53
N GLU A 203 6.93 9.07 -49.31
CA GLU A 203 5.66 8.52 -48.82
C GLU A 203 5.82 7.10 -48.27
N LEU A 204 6.59 6.25 -48.95
CA LEU A 204 6.85 4.89 -48.50
C LEU A 204 7.64 4.87 -47.19
N THR A 205 8.64 5.74 -47.04
CA THR A 205 9.37 5.88 -45.78
C THR A 205 8.47 6.39 -44.65
N ALA A 206 7.63 7.39 -44.91
CA ALA A 206 6.69 7.91 -43.91
C ALA A 206 5.66 6.85 -43.49
N LEU A 207 5.18 6.03 -44.43
CA LEU A 207 4.26 4.94 -44.13
C LEU A 207 4.95 3.82 -43.34
N ALA A 208 6.19 3.47 -43.69
CA ALA A 208 6.98 2.49 -42.95
C ALA A 208 7.23 2.96 -41.51
N ASP A 209 7.56 4.23 -41.31
CA ASP A 209 7.71 4.83 -39.98
C ASP A 209 6.40 4.80 -39.20
N SER A 210 5.27 5.09 -39.84
CA SER A 210 3.94 5.00 -39.20
C SER A 210 3.60 3.56 -38.79
N VAL A 211 3.92 2.56 -39.63
CA VAL A 211 3.74 1.14 -39.29
C VAL A 211 4.62 0.75 -38.10
N ASN A 212 5.87 1.21 -38.06
CA ASN A 212 6.77 0.95 -36.94
C ASN A 212 6.24 1.57 -35.64
N GLN A 213 5.79 2.83 -35.68
CA GLN A 213 5.17 3.51 -34.53
C GLN A 213 3.92 2.78 -34.03
N LEU A 214 3.09 2.26 -34.93
CA LEU A 214 1.92 1.48 -34.57
C LEU A 214 2.30 0.13 -33.94
N ASN A 215 3.33 -0.53 -34.45
CA ASN A 215 3.84 -1.78 -33.86
C ASN A 215 4.39 -1.54 -32.45
N ASP A 216 5.17 -0.47 -32.26
CA ASP A 216 5.68 -0.08 -30.94
C ASP A 216 4.53 0.20 -29.97
N ALA A 217 3.50 0.93 -30.40
CA ALA A 217 2.31 1.19 -29.60
C ALA A 217 1.52 -0.09 -29.26
N ILE A 218 1.45 -1.05 -30.19
CA ILE A 218 0.83 -2.36 -29.94
C ILE A 218 1.61 -3.13 -28.89
N ASP A 219 2.94 -3.15 -28.97
CA ASP A 219 3.78 -3.88 -28.02
C ASP A 219 3.76 -3.24 -26.63
N ASP A 220 3.70 -1.91 -26.54
CA ASP A 220 3.45 -1.18 -25.30
C ASP A 220 2.11 -1.55 -24.67
N GLU A 221 1.03 -1.60 -25.46
CA GLU A 221 -0.28 -2.00 -24.95
C GLU A 221 -0.34 -3.48 -24.54
N LYS A 222 0.37 -4.37 -25.25
CA LYS A 222 0.54 -5.77 -24.83
C LYS A 222 1.26 -5.87 -23.49
N ALA A 223 2.38 -5.15 -23.31
CA ALA A 223 3.11 -5.13 -22.05
C ALA A 223 2.26 -4.59 -20.88
N LYS A 224 1.48 -3.52 -21.13
CA LYS A 224 0.52 -3.00 -20.14
C LYS A 224 -0.58 -4.01 -19.84
N HIS A 225 -1.09 -4.72 -20.84
CA HIS A 225 -2.11 -5.75 -20.67
C HIS A 225 -1.59 -6.92 -19.83
N GLU A 226 -0.39 -7.43 -20.12
CA GLU A 226 0.27 -8.47 -19.34
C GLU A 226 0.48 -8.04 -17.88
N ALA A 227 0.98 -6.83 -17.65
CA ALA A 227 1.14 -6.30 -16.30
C ALA A 227 -0.19 -6.17 -15.54
N ARG A 228 -1.29 -5.80 -16.23
CA ARG A 228 -2.64 -5.79 -15.63
C ARG A 228 -3.12 -7.21 -15.31
N MET A 229 -2.87 -8.17 -16.20
CA MET A 229 -3.23 -9.57 -16.00
C MET A 229 -2.53 -10.17 -14.78
N TYR A 230 -1.23 -9.94 -14.61
CA TYR A 230 -0.50 -10.38 -13.42
C TYR A 230 -1.09 -9.79 -12.13
N LYS A 231 -1.36 -8.47 -12.10
CA LYS A 231 -1.99 -7.82 -10.93
C LYS A 231 -3.38 -8.38 -10.63
N GLN A 232 -4.18 -8.68 -11.66
CA GLN A 232 -5.49 -9.29 -11.49
C GLN A 232 -5.37 -10.73 -10.97
N GLN A 233 -4.42 -11.51 -11.47
CA GLN A 233 -4.14 -12.87 -10.99
C GLN A 233 -3.72 -12.85 -9.51
N ASP A 234 -2.76 -12.00 -9.14
CA ASP A 234 -2.34 -11.83 -7.74
C ASP A 234 -3.51 -11.44 -6.83
N SER A 235 -4.36 -10.52 -7.29
CA SER A 235 -5.55 -10.10 -6.54
C SER A 235 -6.56 -11.24 -6.39
N VAL A 236 -6.78 -12.04 -7.44
CA VAL A 236 -7.67 -13.20 -7.39
C VAL A 236 -7.10 -14.27 -6.45
N GLU A 237 -5.80 -14.51 -6.47
CA GLU A 237 -5.13 -15.46 -5.57
C GLU A 237 -5.21 -14.99 -4.11
N ALA A 238 -4.98 -13.71 -3.84
CA ALA A 238 -5.15 -13.12 -2.52
C ALA A 238 -6.59 -13.29 -2.01
N LEU A 239 -7.58 -12.95 -2.84
CA LEU A 239 -9.00 -13.11 -2.49
C LEU A 239 -9.37 -14.58 -2.27
N ARG A 240 -8.86 -15.51 -3.08
CA ARG A 240 -9.04 -16.95 -2.86
C ARG A 240 -8.44 -17.40 -1.53
N GLY A 241 -7.26 -16.89 -1.18
CA GLY A 241 -6.60 -17.14 0.10
C GLY A 241 -7.44 -16.64 1.29
N GLU A 242 -7.93 -15.41 1.24
CA GLU A 242 -8.82 -14.84 2.27
C GLU A 242 -10.12 -15.65 2.39
N LEU A 243 -10.72 -16.03 1.27
CA LEU A 243 -11.96 -16.80 1.26
C LEU A 243 -11.75 -18.21 1.85
N ALA A 244 -10.61 -18.85 1.58
CA ALA A 244 -10.24 -20.12 2.22
C ALA A 244 -10.04 -19.96 3.74
N GLN A 245 -9.39 -18.89 4.19
CA GLN A 245 -9.22 -18.60 5.62
C GLN A 245 -10.57 -18.35 6.32
N LEU A 246 -11.45 -17.56 5.70
CA LEU A 246 -12.80 -17.30 6.21
C LEU A 246 -13.65 -18.57 6.28
N ARG A 247 -13.57 -19.44 5.26
CA ARG A 247 -14.23 -20.76 5.28
C ARG A 247 -13.72 -21.62 6.43
N ALA A 248 -12.41 -21.74 6.60
CA ALA A 248 -11.82 -22.49 7.70
C ALA A 248 -12.21 -21.92 9.08
N ALA A 249 -12.25 -20.59 9.23
CA ALA A 249 -12.71 -19.93 10.45
C ALA A 249 -14.19 -20.21 10.73
N ARG A 250 -15.04 -20.16 9.70
CA ARG A 250 -16.47 -20.49 9.79
C ARG A 250 -16.67 -21.95 10.20
N GLU A 251 -15.96 -22.89 9.59
CA GLU A 251 -16.05 -24.31 9.93
C GLU A 251 -15.65 -24.56 11.39
N ARG A 252 -14.56 -23.94 11.86
CA ARG A 252 -14.16 -24.00 13.28
C ARG A 252 -15.24 -23.45 14.20
N ALA A 253 -15.81 -22.29 13.87
CA ALA A 253 -16.87 -21.67 14.66
C ALA A 253 -18.14 -22.54 14.68
N GLN A 254 -18.55 -23.10 13.54
CA GLN A 254 -19.69 -24.02 13.44
C GLN A 254 -19.47 -25.28 14.27
N LEU A 255 -18.28 -25.87 14.20
CA LEU A 255 -17.94 -27.05 15.00
C LEU A 255 -17.96 -26.71 16.50
N HIS A 256 -17.49 -25.52 16.88
CA HIS A 256 -17.54 -25.06 18.27
C HIS A 256 -18.97 -24.82 18.77
N CYS A 257 -19.83 -24.20 17.96
CA CYS A 257 -21.26 -24.05 18.24
C CYS A 257 -21.92 -25.43 18.39
N ALA A 258 -21.72 -26.36 17.46
CA ALA A 258 -22.29 -27.70 17.52
C ALA A 258 -21.84 -28.46 18.79
N THR A 259 -20.56 -28.37 19.17
CA THR A 259 -20.08 -28.98 20.43
C THR A 259 -20.70 -28.35 21.67
N SER A 260 -20.90 -27.02 21.66
CA SER A 260 -21.52 -26.29 22.76
C SER A 260 -23.02 -26.57 22.86
N GLU A 261 -23.73 -26.68 21.73
CA GLU A 261 -25.11 -27.13 21.63
C GLU A 261 -25.27 -28.55 22.17
N HIS A 262 -24.39 -29.48 21.75
CA HIS A 262 -24.42 -30.85 22.27
C HIS A 262 -24.16 -30.92 23.79
N ALA A 263 -23.25 -30.09 24.30
CA ALA A 263 -22.99 -29.98 25.73
C ALA A 263 -24.19 -29.40 26.48
N LEU A 264 -24.82 -28.36 25.94
CA LEU A 264 -26.05 -27.76 26.47
C LEU A 264 -27.19 -28.78 26.50
N ASP A 265 -27.46 -29.48 25.41
CA ASP A 265 -28.50 -30.52 25.33
C ASP A 265 -28.25 -31.63 26.35
N THR A 266 -27.00 -32.02 26.53
CA THR A 266 -26.62 -33.03 27.54
C THR A 266 -26.88 -32.53 28.95
N LEU A 267 -26.49 -31.30 29.28
CA LEU A 267 -26.77 -30.69 30.58
C LEU A 267 -28.27 -30.56 30.82
N LEU A 268 -29.03 -30.10 29.83
CA LEU A 268 -30.49 -29.92 29.93
C LEU A 268 -31.20 -31.25 30.16
N ARG A 269 -30.77 -32.31 29.48
CA ARG A 269 -31.27 -33.67 29.71
C ARG A 269 -30.93 -34.18 31.11
N ARG A 270 -29.70 -33.97 31.60
CA ARG A 270 -29.32 -34.34 32.98
C ARG A 270 -30.11 -33.58 34.04
N VAL A 271 -30.33 -32.28 33.85
CA VAL A 271 -31.18 -31.47 34.75
C VAL A 271 -32.62 -31.99 34.76
N ARG A 272 -33.15 -32.40 33.60
CA ARG A 272 -34.47 -33.02 33.50
C ARG A 272 -34.54 -34.37 34.22
N GLU A 273 -33.54 -35.24 34.04
CA GLU A 273 -33.43 -36.52 34.75
C GLU A 273 -33.37 -36.32 36.28
N LEU A 274 -32.56 -35.36 36.75
CA LEU A 274 -32.47 -35.00 38.18
C LEU A 274 -33.82 -34.48 38.72
N ALA A 275 -34.48 -33.56 38.00
CA ALA A 275 -35.78 -33.03 38.40
C ALA A 275 -36.87 -34.11 38.50
N GLN A 276 -36.84 -35.11 37.61
CA GLN A 276 -37.72 -36.28 37.68
C GLN A 276 -37.38 -37.19 38.88
N SER A 277 -36.10 -37.42 39.15
CA SER A 277 -35.66 -38.25 40.28
C SER A 277 -35.94 -37.66 41.66
N CYS A 278 -36.03 -36.33 41.76
CA CYS A 278 -36.30 -35.63 43.01
C CYS A 278 -37.79 -35.35 43.26
N GLU A 279 -38.70 -35.92 42.45
CA GLU A 279 -40.16 -35.75 42.55
C GLU A 279 -40.56 -34.26 42.72
N CYS A 280 -40.03 -33.39 41.85
CA CYS A 280 -40.35 -31.97 41.88
C CYS A 280 -41.81 -31.75 41.42
N GLU A 281 -42.66 -31.18 42.28
CA GLU A 281 -44.10 -30.95 42.04
C GLU A 281 -44.43 -29.95 40.91
N SER A 282 -43.46 -29.47 40.13
CA SER A 282 -43.64 -28.42 39.12
C SER A 282 -44.22 -28.91 37.78
N LEU A 283 -44.57 -30.20 37.66
CA LEU A 283 -45.26 -30.80 36.51
C LEU A 283 -46.54 -30.07 36.04
N PRO A 284 -47.38 -29.47 36.91
CA PRO A 284 -48.58 -28.74 36.49
C PRO A 284 -48.28 -27.40 35.80
N LEU A 285 -47.21 -26.68 36.19
CA LEU A 285 -46.83 -25.41 35.57
C LEU A 285 -46.26 -25.60 34.16
N LEU A 286 -45.63 -26.75 33.90
CA LEU A 286 -45.11 -27.13 32.57
C LEU A 286 -46.21 -27.37 31.52
N LYS A 287 -47.41 -27.81 31.94
CA LYS A 287 -48.56 -27.94 31.03
C LYS A 287 -49.14 -26.59 30.59
N LEU A 288 -48.91 -25.52 31.35
CA LEU A 288 -49.46 -24.19 31.09
C LEU A 288 -48.61 -23.36 30.13
N VAL A 289 -47.34 -23.72 29.92
CA VAL A 289 -46.38 -22.94 29.11
C VAL A 289 -46.43 -23.29 27.62
N GLY A 290 -47.29 -24.22 27.19
CA GLY A 290 -47.76 -24.27 25.79
C GLY A 290 -46.65 -24.28 24.74
N GLY A 291 -45.74 -25.24 24.84
CA GLY A 291 -44.76 -25.54 23.81
C GLY A 291 -44.23 -26.94 24.09
N ALA A 292 -43.90 -27.71 23.05
CA ALA A 292 -43.31 -29.03 23.19
C ALA A 292 -42.17 -29.02 24.22
N LEU A 293 -41.86 -30.19 24.80
CA LEU A 293 -40.77 -30.45 25.76
C LEU A 293 -39.35 -30.13 25.21
N ASP A 294 -39.22 -29.12 24.38
CA ASP A 294 -38.00 -28.66 23.76
C ASP A 294 -37.32 -27.73 24.76
N ALA A 295 -36.12 -28.13 25.14
CA ALA A 295 -35.36 -27.59 26.24
C ALA A 295 -34.92 -26.14 25.95
N SER A 296 -35.82 -25.18 26.08
CA SER A 296 -35.48 -23.76 26.04
C SER A 296 -34.82 -23.34 27.36
N ALA A 297 -33.86 -22.41 27.31
CA ALA A 297 -33.15 -21.89 28.48
C ALA A 297 -34.07 -21.32 29.58
N SER A 298 -35.30 -20.92 29.23
CA SER A 298 -36.35 -20.54 30.19
C SER A 298 -36.90 -21.72 30.99
N SER A 299 -37.12 -22.86 30.33
CA SER A 299 -37.60 -24.10 30.97
C SER A 299 -36.55 -24.67 31.93
N ALA A 300 -35.27 -24.62 31.56
CA ALA A 300 -34.14 -25.09 32.37
C ALA A 300 -33.99 -24.34 33.69
N ARG A 301 -34.14 -23.01 33.65
CA ARG A 301 -34.10 -22.16 34.84
C ARG A 301 -35.21 -22.52 35.82
N LEU A 302 -36.43 -22.75 35.33
CA LEU A 302 -37.56 -23.15 36.17
C LEU A 302 -37.29 -24.49 36.86
N TYR A 303 -36.76 -25.49 36.13
CA TYR A 303 -36.37 -26.77 36.74
C TYR A 303 -35.32 -26.60 37.85
N LEU A 304 -34.28 -25.80 37.61
CA LEU A 304 -33.23 -25.53 38.60
C LEU A 304 -33.77 -24.80 39.83
N THR A 305 -34.63 -23.79 39.68
CA THR A 305 -35.25 -23.10 40.81
C THR A 305 -36.14 -24.03 41.64
N SER A 306 -36.88 -24.94 40.99
CA SER A 306 -37.68 -25.95 41.70
C SER A 306 -36.81 -27.00 42.41
N LEU A 307 -35.72 -27.44 41.79
CA LEU A 307 -34.72 -28.32 42.41
C LEU A 307 -34.07 -27.65 43.62
N GLU A 308 -33.74 -26.36 43.53
CA GLU A 308 -33.20 -25.59 44.66
C GLU A 308 -34.18 -25.50 45.83
N HIS A 309 -35.47 -25.30 45.56
CA HIS A 309 -36.50 -25.27 46.61
C HIS A 309 -36.63 -26.63 47.29
N ARG A 310 -36.76 -27.71 46.53
CA ARG A 310 -36.80 -29.09 47.04
C ARG A 310 -35.55 -29.46 47.82
N LEU A 311 -34.37 -29.06 47.35
CA LEU A 311 -33.10 -29.29 48.06
C LEU A 311 -33.10 -28.53 49.39
N ARG A 312 -33.53 -27.27 49.42
CA ARG A 312 -33.67 -26.50 50.67
C ARG A 312 -34.64 -27.19 51.64
N GLU A 313 -35.81 -27.63 51.17
CA GLU A 313 -36.76 -28.38 52.01
C GLU A 313 -36.17 -29.68 52.56
N THR A 314 -35.46 -30.47 51.74
CA THR A 314 -34.81 -31.70 52.22
C THR A 314 -33.67 -31.40 53.21
N VAL A 315 -32.91 -30.32 52.99
CA VAL A 315 -31.86 -29.88 53.92
C VAL A 315 -32.48 -29.38 55.23
N ASP A 316 -33.61 -28.69 55.16
CA ASP A 316 -34.32 -28.20 56.34
C ASP A 316 -34.97 -29.37 57.10
N LEU A 317 -35.47 -30.42 56.42
CA LEU A 317 -35.91 -31.67 57.03
C LEU A 317 -34.75 -32.42 57.72
N ILE A 318 -33.59 -32.52 57.07
CA ILE A 318 -32.39 -33.14 57.68
C ILE A 318 -31.91 -32.32 58.90
N LYS A 319 -31.96 -30.99 58.83
CA LYS A 319 -31.65 -30.12 59.98
C LYS A 319 -32.66 -30.26 61.11
N MET A 320 -33.92 -30.58 60.82
CA MET A 320 -34.92 -30.93 61.85
C MET A 320 -34.67 -32.33 62.43
N ASP A 321 -34.16 -33.28 61.65
CA ASP A 321 -33.78 -34.62 62.13
C ASP A 321 -32.48 -34.63 62.96
N GLU A 322 -31.53 -33.71 62.72
CA GLU A 322 -30.39 -33.50 63.62
C GLU A 322 -30.80 -32.87 64.98
N VAL A 323 -32.02 -32.34 65.09
CA VAL A 323 -32.63 -31.87 66.35
C VAL A 323 -33.59 -32.92 66.91
N ASN A 324 -33.23 -34.21 66.84
CA ASN A 324 -33.83 -35.26 67.66
C ASN A 324 -32.94 -35.51 68.91
N PRO A 325 -33.35 -35.10 70.13
CA PRO A 325 -32.52 -35.16 71.34
C PRO A 325 -32.24 -36.58 71.87
N LEU A 326 -32.66 -37.64 71.16
CA LEU A 326 -32.49 -39.03 71.58
C LEU A 326 -31.28 -39.75 70.95
N GLN A 327 -30.71 -39.24 69.86
CA GLN A 327 -29.50 -39.85 69.26
C GLN A 327 -28.18 -39.25 69.78
N LEU A 328 -28.19 -38.05 70.37
CA LEU A 328 -27.00 -37.41 70.93
C LEU A 328 -26.45 -38.16 72.17
N ASN A 329 -27.31 -38.85 72.92
CA ASN A 329 -26.91 -39.58 74.13
C ASN A 329 -26.20 -40.92 73.83
N LEU A 330 -26.53 -41.57 72.70
CA LEU A 330 -25.91 -42.84 72.34
C LEU A 330 -24.49 -42.67 71.78
N VAL A 331 -24.27 -41.60 71.01
CA VAL A 331 -22.93 -41.27 70.44
C VAL A 331 -21.99 -40.73 71.53
N ALA A 332 -22.50 -39.97 72.51
CA ALA A 332 -21.72 -39.51 73.66
C ALA A 332 -21.28 -40.68 74.57
N MET A 333 -22.17 -41.65 74.85
CA MET A 333 -21.82 -42.84 75.64
C MET A 333 -20.78 -43.74 74.95
N ILE A 334 -20.87 -43.93 73.63
CA ILE A 334 -19.90 -44.74 72.88
C ILE A 334 -18.53 -44.03 72.80
N SER A 335 -18.52 -42.69 72.75
CA SER A 335 -17.28 -41.91 72.74
C SER A 335 -16.56 -41.92 74.10
N GLU A 336 -17.26 -41.89 75.23
CA GLU A 336 -16.63 -41.97 76.56
C GLU A 336 -16.05 -43.37 76.85
N MET A 337 -16.73 -44.42 76.37
CA MET A 337 -16.29 -45.80 76.56
C MET A 337 -15.05 -46.15 75.71
N TYR A 338 -14.87 -45.54 74.54
CA TYR A 338 -13.67 -45.73 73.70
C TYR A 338 -12.45 -44.93 74.18
N THR A 339 -12.64 -43.84 74.95
CA THR A 339 -11.53 -43.04 75.49
C THR A 339 -10.82 -43.63 76.70
N SER A 340 -11.38 -44.65 77.36
CA SER A 340 -10.76 -45.27 78.55
C SER A 340 -9.88 -46.49 78.26
N VAL A 341 -9.93 -47.06 77.04
CA VAL A 341 -9.36 -48.41 76.78
C VAL A 341 -7.95 -48.43 76.16
N CYS A 342 -7.36 -47.33 75.68
CA CYS A 342 -5.99 -47.42 75.14
C CYS A 342 -5.16 -46.13 75.26
N PRO A 343 -4.22 -46.03 76.22
CA PRO A 343 -3.28 -44.90 76.30
C PRO A 343 -2.32 -44.79 75.11
N SER A 344 -2.24 -45.81 74.26
CA SER A 344 -1.35 -45.84 73.08
C SER A 344 -1.80 -44.93 71.92
N VAL A 345 -3.11 -44.72 71.74
CA VAL A 345 -3.65 -43.93 70.61
C VAL A 345 -3.48 -42.42 70.83
N ARG A 346 -3.49 -41.96 72.08
CA ARG A 346 -3.29 -40.54 72.45
C ARG A 346 -1.88 -40.05 72.10
N GLN A 347 -0.86 -40.89 72.28
CA GLN A 347 0.52 -40.56 71.92
C GLN A 347 0.75 -40.47 70.41
N VAL A 348 0.03 -41.27 69.60
CA VAL A 348 0.16 -41.25 68.13
C VAL A 348 -0.48 -39.99 67.53
N LEU A 349 -1.64 -39.57 68.06
CA LEU A 349 -2.32 -38.36 67.60
C LEU A 349 -1.58 -37.07 67.97
N GLN A 350 -0.91 -37.01 69.14
CA GLN A 350 -0.06 -35.88 69.51
C GLN A 350 1.18 -35.75 68.60
N ARG A 351 1.83 -36.87 68.27
CA ARG A 351 2.99 -36.86 67.35
C ARG A 351 2.61 -36.45 65.92
N HIS A 352 1.42 -36.81 65.45
CA HIS A 352 0.96 -36.41 64.13
C HIS A 352 0.57 -34.92 64.04
N ALA A 353 0.03 -34.36 65.13
CA ALA A 353 -0.28 -32.93 65.23
C ALA A 353 0.99 -32.05 65.26
N GLU A 354 2.03 -32.48 65.98
CA GLU A 354 3.33 -31.79 66.02
C GLU A 354 4.08 -31.85 64.67
N ALA A 355 3.94 -32.95 63.91
CA ALA A 355 4.51 -33.08 62.57
C ALA A 355 3.82 -32.15 61.54
N LYS A 356 2.53 -31.87 61.71
CA LYS A 356 1.75 -31.00 60.80
C LYS A 356 2.06 -29.51 61.01
N ALA A 357 2.48 -29.11 62.22
CA ALA A 357 2.84 -27.73 62.54
C ALA A 357 4.24 -27.30 62.03
N ARG A 358 5.11 -28.23 61.61
CA ARG A 358 6.48 -27.94 61.14
C ARG A 358 6.63 -27.78 59.62
N THR A 359 5.56 -27.81 58.84
CA THR A 359 5.61 -27.63 57.38
C THR A 359 5.24 -26.20 56.98
N PRO A 360 6.14 -25.39 56.39
CA PRO A 360 5.80 -24.05 55.93
C PRO A 360 4.95 -24.11 54.65
N PRO A 361 4.02 -23.16 54.44
CA PRO A 361 3.15 -23.15 53.27
C PRO A 361 3.92 -22.78 51.98
N PRO A 362 3.48 -23.27 50.80
CA PRO A 362 4.10 -22.93 49.53
C PRO A 362 3.88 -21.46 49.17
N ALA A 363 4.94 -20.79 48.74
CA ALA A 363 4.90 -19.39 48.28
C ALA A 363 3.94 -19.22 47.09
N ARG A 364 2.98 -18.29 47.23
CA ARG A 364 2.12 -17.84 46.13
C ARG A 364 2.98 -17.26 45.00
N ARG A 365 3.05 -17.94 43.85
CA ARG A 365 3.51 -17.34 42.59
C ARG A 365 2.58 -16.18 42.23
N ALA A 366 3.11 -14.97 42.22
CA ALA A 366 2.46 -13.79 41.69
C ALA A 366 2.12 -13.99 40.20
N ARG A 367 0.89 -13.66 39.82
CA ARG A 367 0.47 -13.58 38.41
C ARG A 367 1.27 -12.46 37.73
N ARG A 368 2.03 -12.80 36.68
CA ARG A 368 2.58 -11.82 35.74
C ARG A 368 1.42 -11.10 35.03
N ALA A 369 1.49 -9.78 34.98
CA ALA A 369 0.64 -8.93 34.15
C ALA A 369 0.89 -9.18 32.65
N PRO A 370 -0.09 -8.96 31.76
CA PRO A 370 0.13 -9.01 30.32
C PRO A 370 1.00 -7.82 29.87
N HIS A 371 2.04 -8.12 29.09
CA HIS A 371 2.90 -7.14 28.45
C HIS A 371 2.11 -6.26 27.47
N SER A 372 2.27 -4.94 27.59
CA SER A 372 1.95 -3.98 26.54
C SER A 372 2.98 -4.05 25.41
N PRO A 373 2.61 -3.74 24.15
CA PRO A 373 3.56 -3.68 23.04
C PRO A 373 4.45 -2.43 23.14
N ARG A 374 5.77 -2.62 22.96
CA ARG A 374 6.77 -1.55 22.85
C ARG A 374 6.61 -0.77 21.53
N PRO A 375 6.87 0.55 21.50
CA PRO A 375 7.08 1.27 20.25
C PRO A 375 8.47 0.95 19.65
N PRO A 376 8.65 1.07 18.32
CA PRO A 376 9.93 0.84 17.67
C PRO A 376 10.97 1.91 18.04
N ARG A 377 12.18 1.46 18.37
CA ARG A 377 13.38 2.27 18.59
C ARG A 377 13.82 2.87 17.25
N ALA A 378 13.96 4.20 17.20
CA ALA A 378 14.70 4.88 16.15
C ALA A 378 16.16 4.41 16.16
N MET A 379 16.64 3.94 15.00
CA MET A 379 18.07 3.76 14.77
C MET A 379 18.70 5.12 14.51
N LEU A 380 19.73 5.42 15.30
CA LEU A 380 20.76 6.39 14.99
C LEU A 380 21.51 5.90 13.74
N ALA A 381 21.47 6.69 12.67
CA ALA A 381 22.44 6.59 11.60
C ALA A 381 23.61 7.52 11.94
N HIS A 382 24.80 6.93 11.98
CA HIS A 382 26.06 7.64 11.82
C HIS A 382 26.15 8.18 10.38
N ALA A 383 26.37 9.48 10.26
CA ALA A 383 27.16 10.14 9.21
C ALA A 383 27.65 11.46 9.80
#